data_AF-A0A9D4VL96-F1
#
_entry.id   AF-A0A9D4VL96-F1
#
_cell.length_a   1.000
_cell.length_b   1.000
_cell.length_c   1.000
_cell.angle_alpha   90.00
_cell.angle_beta   90.00
_cell.angle_gamma   90.00
#
_symmetry.space_group_name_H-M   'P 1'
#
loop_
_entity.id
_entity.type
_entity.pdbx_description
1 polymer ?
#
loop_
_entity_poly.entity_id
_entity_poly.type
_entity_poly.pdbx_seq_one_letter_code
_entity_poly.pdbx_strand_id
1 'polypeptide(L)'
;MPIPGLRLDKEVEHFGFRNQCPENFVDDYYSKETYVICYDFNVSPINGQDMWLEVDIEEMLPPTYKRAPGRPKKSRRKEPNEDPNKGRTQTSYSCINCGIHGHNARNCTSLMVD
;
A
#
# COMPACT_ATOMS: atom_id res chain seq x y z
N MET A 1 17.14 -10.95 -14.86
CA MET A 1 16.25 -11.55 -13.84
C MET A 1 14.90 -10.87 -13.93
N PRO A 2 13.78 -11.57 -14.12
CA PRO A 2 12.48 -10.92 -14.34
C PRO A 2 11.87 -10.47 -13.00
N ILE A 3 11.32 -9.25 -13.00
CA ILE A 3 10.65 -8.65 -11.85
C ILE A 3 9.22 -9.23 -11.76
N PRO A 4 8.80 -9.85 -10.64
CA PRO A 4 7.46 -10.39 -10.51
C PRO A 4 6.45 -9.28 -10.16
N GLY A 5 5.38 -9.12 -10.95
CA GLY A 5 4.24 -8.30 -10.53
C GLY A 5 3.43 -7.56 -11.60
N LEU A 6 3.82 -7.58 -12.88
CA LEU A 6 2.99 -6.99 -13.94
C LEU A 6 2.09 -8.06 -14.56
N ARG A 7 0.80 -8.00 -14.24
CA ARG A 7 -0.24 -8.75 -14.96
C ARG A 7 -0.46 -8.09 -16.32
N LEU A 8 0.17 -8.60 -17.37
CA LEU A 8 0.05 -8.12 -18.76
C LEU A 8 -0.58 -9.19 -19.67
N ASP A 9 -1.55 -9.96 -19.17
CA ASP A 9 -1.98 -11.18 -19.88
C ASP A 9 -3.26 -11.00 -20.72
N LYS A 10 -3.78 -9.78 -20.90
CA LYS A 10 -5.00 -9.56 -21.70
C LYS A 10 -4.81 -8.77 -22.99
N GLU A 11 -3.77 -7.94 -23.06
CA GLU A 11 -3.53 -7.10 -24.24
C GLU A 11 -2.72 -7.87 -25.30
N VAL A 12 -1.78 -8.71 -24.86
CA VAL A 12 -0.94 -9.54 -25.74
C VAL A 12 -1.76 -10.55 -26.55
N GLU A 13 -2.86 -11.09 -26.00
CA GLU A 13 -3.75 -12.01 -26.74
C GLU A 13 -4.49 -11.35 -27.91
N HIS A 14 -4.80 -10.04 -27.83
CA HIS A 14 -5.55 -9.34 -28.88
C HIS A 14 -4.76 -9.22 -30.20
N PHE A 15 -3.44 -9.02 -30.10
CA PHE A 15 -2.57 -8.81 -31.26
C PHE A 15 -2.38 -10.09 -32.09
N GLY A 16 -2.30 -11.25 -31.42
CA GLY A 16 -2.19 -12.56 -32.07
C GLY A 16 -3.40 -12.93 -32.93
N PHE A 17 -4.61 -12.50 -32.54
CA PHE A 17 -5.84 -12.77 -33.30
C PHE A 17 -5.96 -11.97 -34.59
N ARG A 18 -5.27 -10.82 -34.69
CA ARG A 18 -5.38 -9.88 -35.83
C ARG A 18 -4.15 -9.89 -36.75
N ASN A 19 -3.20 -10.81 -36.55
CA ASN A 19 -1.91 -10.82 -37.28
C ASN A 19 -1.20 -9.45 -37.25
N GLN A 20 -1.31 -8.72 -36.14
CA GLN A 20 -0.68 -7.41 -35.97
C GLN A 20 0.58 -7.57 -35.10
N CYS A 21 1.67 -6.91 -35.49
CA CYS A 21 2.89 -6.85 -34.68
C CYS A 21 2.66 -5.94 -33.47
N PRO A 22 2.79 -6.43 -32.23
CA PRO A 22 2.63 -5.63 -31.01
C PRO A 22 3.56 -4.40 -30.96
N GLU A 23 4.72 -4.51 -31.59
CA GLU A 23 5.74 -3.45 -31.66
C GLU A 23 5.21 -2.17 -32.33
N ASN A 24 4.24 -2.28 -33.25
CA ASN A 24 3.63 -1.13 -33.93
C ASN A 24 2.75 -0.26 -33.00
N PHE A 25 2.46 -0.73 -31.78
CA PHE A 25 1.64 -0.03 -30.79
C PHE A 25 2.46 0.48 -29.60
N VAL A 26 3.77 0.23 -29.62
CA VAL A 26 4.69 0.80 -28.64
C VAL A 26 5.08 2.19 -29.15
N ASP A 27 4.88 3.21 -28.31
CA ASP A 27 5.29 4.58 -28.63
C ASP A 27 6.82 4.66 -28.74
N ASP A 28 7.31 5.44 -29.69
CA ASP A 28 8.74 5.70 -29.91
C ASP A 28 9.44 6.19 -28.64
N TYR A 29 8.71 6.81 -27.71
CA TYR A 29 9.21 7.23 -26.40
C TYR A 29 9.89 6.09 -25.60
N TYR A 30 9.47 4.85 -25.82
CA TYR A 30 10.05 3.67 -25.18
C TYR A 30 11.17 3.01 -26.00
N SER A 31 11.57 3.60 -27.12
CA SER A 31 12.66 3.09 -27.95
C SER A 31 14.02 3.25 -27.26
N LYS A 32 14.96 2.38 -27.65
CA LYS A 32 16.36 2.49 -27.21
C LYS A 32 16.98 3.83 -27.63
N GLU A 33 16.60 4.33 -28.79
CA GLU A 33 17.10 5.58 -29.34
C GLU A 33 16.69 6.76 -28.45
N THR A 34 15.42 6.84 -28.08
CA THR A 34 14.93 7.85 -27.13
C THR A 34 15.58 7.73 -25.77
N TYR A 35 15.78 6.51 -25.26
CA TYR A 35 16.53 6.31 -24.01
C TYR A 35 17.94 6.89 -24.09
N VAL A 36 18.67 6.61 -25.18
CA VAL A 36 20.02 7.17 -25.38
C VAL A 36 19.96 8.69 -25.42
N ILE A 37 19.05 9.29 -26.18
CA ILE A 37 18.89 10.76 -26.27
C ILE A 37 18.58 11.38 -24.89
N CYS A 38 17.70 10.77 -24.11
CA CYS A 38 17.33 11.25 -22.77
C CYS A 38 18.53 11.26 -21.81
N TYR A 39 19.44 10.30 -21.94
CA TYR A 39 20.59 10.13 -21.05
C TYR A 39 21.94 10.45 -21.74
N ASP A 40 21.92 11.06 -22.92
CA ASP A 40 23.13 11.44 -23.67
C ASP A 40 23.92 12.55 -22.96
N PHE A 41 23.19 13.37 -22.20
CA PHE A 41 23.79 14.45 -21.43
C PHE A 41 24.48 13.91 -20.18
N ASN A 42 25.81 14.05 -20.15
CA ASN A 42 26.59 13.77 -18.97
C ASN A 42 26.38 14.86 -17.91
N VAL A 43 25.90 14.48 -16.73
CA VAL A 43 25.86 15.37 -15.56
C VAL A 43 27.28 15.49 -15.02
N SER A 44 27.90 16.66 -15.20
CA SER A 44 29.20 16.92 -14.57
C SER A 44 29.09 16.79 -13.06
N PRO A 45 30.08 16.18 -12.39
CA PRO A 45 30.08 16.12 -10.93
C PRO A 45 30.05 17.55 -10.38
N ILE A 46 29.18 17.77 -9.40
CA ILE A 46 29.21 19.00 -8.61
C ILE A 46 30.44 18.90 -7.70
N ASN A 47 31.20 19.98 -7.63
CA ASN A 47 32.34 20.09 -6.72
C ASN A 47 31.94 19.77 -5.27
N GLY A 48 32.88 19.30 -4.46
CA GLY A 48 32.67 19.10 -3.03
C GLY A 48 32.28 20.41 -2.32
N GLN A 49 31.62 20.27 -1.17
CA GLN A 49 31.16 21.41 -0.36
C GLN A 49 32.31 22.36 0.03
N ASP A 50 33.53 21.83 0.15
CA ASP A 50 34.77 22.55 0.42
C ASP A 50 35.19 23.53 -0.69
N MET A 51 34.71 23.33 -1.92
CA MET A 51 34.98 24.18 -3.08
C MET A 51 33.80 25.11 -3.43
N TRP A 52 32.72 25.11 -2.65
CA TRP A 52 31.59 25.99 -2.88
C TRP A 52 31.93 27.43 -2.47
N LEU A 53 31.46 28.40 -3.24
CA LEU A 53 31.62 29.81 -2.89
C LEU A 53 30.79 30.11 -1.64
N GLU A 54 31.42 30.73 -0.65
CA GLU A 54 30.70 31.36 0.45
C GLU A 54 29.94 32.57 -0.12
N VAL A 55 28.62 32.48 -0.12
CA VAL A 55 27.72 33.54 -0.56
C VAL A 55 26.97 34.08 0.65
N ASP A 56 26.95 35.40 0.80
CA ASP A 56 26.16 36.09 1.83
C ASP A 56 24.69 36.12 1.39
N ILE A 57 24.02 34.98 1.56
CA ILE A 57 22.60 34.79 1.29
C ILE A 57 21.86 34.59 2.60
N GLU A 58 20.61 35.05 2.63
CA GLU A 58 19.72 34.81 3.76
C GLU A 58 19.62 33.30 4.04
N GLU A 59 19.77 32.92 5.32
CA GLU A 59 19.70 31.53 5.73
C GLU A 59 18.37 30.91 5.28
N MET A 60 18.44 29.84 4.48
CA MET A 60 17.25 29.10 4.10
C MET A 60 16.66 28.41 5.33
N LEU A 61 15.62 29.01 5.89
CA LEU A 61 14.86 28.39 6.97
C LEU A 61 14.16 27.12 6.45
N PRO A 62 14.09 26.05 7.24
CA PRO A 62 13.34 24.87 6.87
C PRO A 62 11.86 25.22 6.64
N PRO A 63 11.17 24.48 5.76
CA PRO A 63 9.74 24.67 5.59
C PRO A 63 9.04 24.49 6.94
N THR A 64 8.05 25.35 7.20
CA THR A 64 7.26 25.25 8.43
C THR A 64 6.46 23.94 8.43
N TYR A 65 6.86 22.99 9.27
CA TYR A 65 6.13 21.74 9.42
C TYR A 65 4.80 21.97 10.13
N LYS A 66 3.70 21.63 9.45
CA LYS A 66 2.40 21.47 10.10
C LYS A 66 2.23 19.99 10.47
N ARG A 67 1.79 19.70 11.70
CA ARG A 67 1.35 18.34 12.04
C ARG A 67 0.19 17.99 11.12
N ALA A 68 0.37 16.95 10.30
CA ALA A 68 -0.72 16.40 9.52
C ALA A 68 -1.87 16.00 10.46
N PRO A 69 -3.14 16.08 10.02
CA PRO A 69 -4.23 15.50 10.77
C PRO A 69 -3.87 14.03 11.08
N GLY A 70 -3.96 13.68 12.37
CA GLY A 70 -3.67 12.31 12.80
C GLY A 70 -4.58 11.31 12.10
N ARG A 71 -4.19 10.04 12.13
CA ARG A 71 -5.00 8.95 11.56
C ARG A 71 -6.46 9.05 12.07
N PRO A 72 -7.46 9.03 11.18
CA PRO A 72 -8.86 8.97 11.60
C PRO A 72 -9.09 7.78 12.54
N LYS A 73 -9.98 7.95 13.52
CA LYS A 73 -10.34 6.87 14.44
C LYS A 73 -10.88 5.68 13.65
N LYS A 74 -10.45 4.46 14.01
CA LYS A 74 -10.95 3.21 13.38
C LYS A 74 -12.47 3.06 13.53
N SER A 75 -13.02 3.50 14.66
CA SER A 75 -14.46 3.44 14.93
C SER A 75 -15.05 4.85 14.89
N ARG A 76 -16.18 5.00 14.20
CA ARG A 76 -17.00 6.22 14.25
C ARG A 76 -17.58 6.44 15.64
N ARG A 77 -17.85 7.70 15.99
CA ARG A 77 -18.63 8.05 17.18
C ARG A 77 -20.10 7.62 16.94
N LYS A 78 -20.71 6.96 17.92
CA LYS A 78 -22.13 6.59 17.87
C LYS A 78 -22.99 7.74 18.41
N GLU A 79 -24.17 7.95 17.83
CA GLU A 79 -25.17 8.89 18.35
C GLU A 79 -25.88 8.32 19.58
N PRO A 80 -26.53 9.15 20.43
CA PRO A 80 -27.19 8.69 21.66
C PRO A 80 -28.26 7.59 21.44
N ASN A 81 -28.90 7.59 20.27
CA ASN A 81 -29.96 6.64 19.92
C ASN A 81 -29.44 5.38 19.20
N GLU A 82 -28.14 5.28 18.96
CA GLU A 82 -27.57 4.11 18.30
C GLU A 82 -27.18 3.02 19.31
N ASP A 83 -27.67 1.81 19.09
CA ASP A 83 -27.34 0.67 19.95
C ASP A 83 -25.81 0.42 19.99
N PRO A 84 -25.19 0.48 21.19
CA PRO A 84 -23.75 0.26 21.36
C PRO A 84 -23.32 -1.15 20.95
N ASN A 85 -24.22 -2.13 20.97
CA ASN A 85 -23.95 -3.54 20.65
C ASN A 85 -24.35 -3.93 19.22
N LYS A 86 -24.96 -3.05 18.42
CA LYS A 86 -25.31 -3.33 17.03
C LYS A 86 -24.04 -3.68 16.23
N GLY A 87 -24.00 -4.91 15.70
CA GLY A 87 -22.86 -5.49 14.97
C GLY A 87 -21.87 -6.29 15.84
N ARG A 88 -22.08 -6.37 17.15
CA ARG A 88 -21.34 -7.27 18.04
C ARG A 88 -22.02 -8.63 18.00
N THR A 89 -21.67 -9.45 17.02
CA THR A 89 -22.07 -10.86 17.02
C THR A 89 -21.43 -11.50 18.25
N GLN A 90 -22.22 -11.83 19.27
CA GLN A 90 -21.78 -12.78 20.27
C GLN A 90 -21.57 -14.08 19.52
N THR A 91 -20.32 -14.38 19.13
CA THR A 91 -19.99 -15.67 18.56
C THR A 91 -20.40 -16.71 19.58
N SER A 92 -21.50 -17.41 19.33
CA SER A 92 -21.97 -18.52 20.16
C SER A 92 -21.04 -19.69 19.90
N TYR A 93 -19.90 -19.71 20.58
CA TYR A 93 -19.07 -20.90 20.60
C TYR A 93 -19.68 -21.92 21.58
N SER A 94 -19.56 -23.21 21.26
CA SER A 94 -19.91 -24.29 22.18
C SER A 94 -18.77 -24.52 23.15
N CYS A 95 -19.09 -24.82 24.40
CA CYS A 95 -18.10 -25.26 25.36
C CYS A 95 -17.48 -26.58 24.90
N ILE A 96 -16.15 -26.68 24.84
CA ILE A 96 -15.47 -27.93 24.45
C ILE A 96 -15.72 -29.05 25.47
N ASN A 97 -15.97 -28.69 26.74
CA ASN A 97 -16.16 -29.66 27.82
C ASN A 97 -17.58 -30.28 27.84
N CYS A 98 -18.62 -29.50 27.60
CA CYS A 98 -20.01 -29.97 27.70
C CYS A 98 -20.87 -29.76 26.44
N GLY A 99 -20.32 -29.14 25.39
CA GLY A 99 -21.03 -28.85 24.14
C GLY A 99 -22.05 -27.71 24.20
N ILE A 100 -22.39 -27.20 25.39
CA ILE A 100 -23.42 -26.16 25.56
C ILE A 100 -22.89 -24.76 25.18
N HIS A 101 -23.73 -23.96 24.53
CA HIS A 101 -23.42 -22.57 24.19
C HIS A 101 -23.56 -21.62 25.39
N GLY A 102 -22.77 -20.54 25.40
CA GLY A 102 -22.90 -19.46 26.38
C GLY A 102 -21.81 -19.42 27.47
N HIS A 103 -20.89 -20.39 27.50
CA HIS A 103 -19.70 -20.36 28.34
C HIS A 103 -18.55 -21.13 27.67
N ASN A 104 -17.31 -20.90 28.11
CA ASN A 104 -16.13 -21.63 27.63
C ASN A 104 -15.72 -22.74 28.62
N ALA A 105 -14.82 -23.63 28.20
CA ALA A 105 -14.34 -24.73 29.04
C ALA A 105 -13.75 -24.25 30.39
N ARG A 106 -13.15 -23.05 30.43
CA ARG A 106 -12.60 -22.47 31.68
C ARG A 106 -13.67 -22.15 32.71
N ASN A 107 -14.88 -21.85 32.28
CA ASN A 107 -16.02 -21.48 33.12
C ASN A 107 -17.11 -22.55 33.12
N CYS A 108 -16.78 -23.79 32.72
CA CYS A 108 -17.72 -24.89 32.67
C CYS A 108 -17.97 -25.44 34.07
N THR A 109 -19.25 -25.56 34.45
CA THR A 109 -19.68 -26.12 35.74
C THR A 109 -20.09 -27.58 35.66
N SER A 110 -20.07 -28.19 34.46
CA SER A 110 -20.27 -29.63 34.31
C SER A 110 -19.07 -30.37 34.91
N LEU A 111 -19.33 -31.22 35.91
CA LEU A 111 -18.36 -32.19 36.39
C LEU A 111 -18.00 -33.10 35.22
N MET A 112 -16.71 -33.21 34.92
CA MET A 112 -16.19 -34.09 33.86
C MET A 112 -16.83 -35.47 34.01
N VAL A 113 -17.49 -35.94 32.95
CA VAL A 113 -17.80 -37.36 32.79
C VAL A 113 -16.83 -37.84 31.73
N ASP A 114 -15.98 -38.80 32.11
CA ASP A 114 -14.87 -39.35 31.31
C ASP A 114 -15.26 -39.75 29.88
#